data_AF-A0A971V073-F1
#
_entry.id   AF-A0A971V073-F1
#
_cell.length_a   1.000
_cell.length_b   1.000
_cell.length_c   1.000
_cell.angle_alpha   90.00
_cell.angle_beta   90.00
_cell.angle_gamma   90.00
#
_symmetry.space_group_name_H-M   'P 1'
#
loop_
_entity.id
_entity.type
_entity.pdbx_description
1 polymer ?
#
loop_
_entity_poly.entity_id
_entity_poly.type
_entity_poly.pdbx_seq_one_letter_code
_entity_poly.pdbx_strand_id
1 'polypeptide(L)' 'MIKVFIIGSLILFVAILLMGIPVFFTKKREFPSLHIGDSKPLQKKGIHCATSQDMEMRRRESPIEKMLKSENI' A
#
# COMPACT_ATOMS: atom_id res chain seq x y z
N MET A 1 22.64 31.75 -21.30
CA MET A 1 22.80 30.27 -21.34
C MET A 1 23.09 29.70 -19.95
N ILE A 2 24.26 29.97 -19.35
CA ILE A 2 24.66 29.37 -18.06
C ILE A 2 23.69 29.70 -16.91
N LYS A 3 23.19 30.94 -16.82
CA LYS A 3 22.20 31.34 -15.80
C LYS A 3 20.93 30.48 -15.81
N VAL A 4 20.41 30.16 -17.00
CA VAL A 4 19.21 29.33 -17.15
C VAL A 4 19.49 27.90 -16.70
N PHE A 5 20.67 27.38 -17.02
CA PHE A 5 21.09 26.05 -16.61
C PHE A 5 21.22 25.93 -15.08
N ILE A 6 21.79 26.94 -14.42
CA ILE A 6 21.92 26.98 -12.96
C ILE A 6 20.54 27.01 -12.30
N ILE A 7 19.64 27.87 -12.77
CA ILE A 7 18.28 27.99 -12.22
C ILE A 7 17.50 26.69 -12.46
N GLY A 8 17.58 26.12 -13.66
CA GLY A 8 16.91 24.86 -13.99
C GLY A 8 17.42 23.68 -13.14
N SER A 9 18.74 23.57 -12.97
CA SER A 9 19.34 22.54 -12.12
C SER A 9 18.92 22.68 -10.66
N LEU A 10 18.87 23.90 -10.13
CA LEU A 10 18.41 24.17 -8.76
C LEU A 10 16.97 23.71 -8.54
N ILE A 11 16.07 24.04 -9.47
CA ILE A 11 14.65 23.64 -9.40
C ILE A 11 14.52 22.12 -9.48
N LEU A 12 15.23 21.48 -10.41
CA LEU A 12 15.20 20.03 -10.57
C LEU A 12 15.70 19.32 -9.29
N PHE A 13 16.77 19.83 -8.69
CA PHE A 13 17.31 19.30 -7.45
C PHE A 13 16.30 19.39 -6.30
N VAL A 14 15.63 20.54 -6.14
CA VAL A 14 14.56 20.71 -5.15
C VAL A 14 13.40 19.75 -5.41
N ALA A 15 12.99 19.56 -6.67
CA ALA A 15 11.92 18.63 -7.01
C ALA A 15 12.25 17.17 -6.62
N ILE A 16 13.48 16.71 -6.89
CA ILE A 16 13.93 15.36 -6.52
C ILE A 16 13.95 15.21 -4.99
N LEU A 17 14.45 16.20 -4.25
CA LEU A 17 14.44 16.18 -2.80
C LEU A 17 13.03 16.12 -2.21
N LEU A 18 12.09 16.89 -2.78
CA LEU A 18 10.69 16.90 -2.35
C LEU A 18 9.98 15.57 -2.65
N MET A 19 10.24 14.94 -3.80
CA MET A 19 9.68 13.62 -4.11
C MET A 19 10.22 12.52 -3.18
N GLY A 20 11.49 12.61 -2.82
CA GLY A 20 12.15 11.62 -1.96
C GLY A 20 12.11 11.94 -0.47
N ILE A 21 11.24 12.82 0.03
CA ILE A 21 11.23 13.20 1.45
C ILE A 21 11.31 12.00 2.42
N PRO A 22 10.47 10.96 2.28
CA PRO A 22 10.54 9.81 3.17
C PRO A 22 11.84 9.02 3.04
N VAL A 23 12.53 9.09 1.90
CA VAL A 23 13.80 8.38 1.65
C VAL A 23 15.00 9.19 2.12
N PHE A 24 15.01 10.52 1.95
CA PHE A 24 16.14 11.36 2.32
C PHE A 24 16.11 11.80 3.80
N PHE A 25 14.93 12.08 4.35
CA PHE A 25 14.78 12.72 5.66
C PHE A 25 14.26 11.80 6.78
N THR A 26 13.90 10.54 6.50
CA THR A 26 13.51 9.61 7.58
C THR A 26 14.70 8.80 8.10
N LYS A 27 14.61 8.34 9.36
CA LYS A 27 15.66 7.57 10.03
C LYS A 27 16.08 6.29 9.31
N LYS A 28 15.14 5.66 8.59
CA LYS A 28 15.40 4.39 7.89
C LYS A 28 15.98 4.60 6.49
N ARG A 29 15.77 5.77 5.88
CA ARG A 29 16.23 6.12 4.52
C ARG A 29 15.96 5.05 3.46
N GLU A 30 14.89 4.29 3.65
CA GLU A 30 14.49 3.18 2.79
C GLU A 30 13.15 3.52 2.15
N PHE A 31 12.93 3.01 0.94
CA PHE A 31 11.61 3.02 0.35
C PHE A 31 10.66 2.19 1.22
N PRO A 32 9.42 2.66 1.46
CA PRO A 32 8.45 1.89 2.22
C PRO A 32 8.22 0.54 1.52
N SER A 33 8.13 -0.53 2.31
CA SER A 33 7.84 -1.87 1.79
C SER A 33 6.52 -1.85 1.02
N LEU A 34 6.56 -2.19 -0.27
CA LEU A 34 5.36 -2.31 -1.11
C LEU A 34 4.62 -3.66 -0.87
N HIS A 35 5.16 -4.50 0.00
CA HIS A 35 4.50 -5.73 0.43
C HIS A 35 3.34 -5.40 1.37
N ILE A 36 2.12 -5.74 0.94
CA ILE A 36 0.90 -5.64 1.76
C ILE A 36 1.10 -6.31 3.13
N GLY A 37 1.81 -7.45 3.15
CA GLY A 37 2.07 -8.24 4.34
C GLY A 37 2.87 -7.52 5.42
N ASP A 38 3.73 -6.55 5.08
CA ASP A 38 4.59 -5.86 6.05
C ASP A 38 3.91 -4.61 6.66
N SER A 39 2.78 -4.21 6.08
CA SER A 39 2.09 -2.99 6.45
C SER A 39 1.17 -3.21 7.66
N LYS A 40 1.68 -2.90 8.87
CA LYS A 40 0.89 -2.91 10.11
C LYS A 40 -0.46 -2.17 10.00
N PRO A 41 -0.56 -1.01 9.31
CA PRO A 41 -1.85 -0.33 9.15
C PRO A 41 -2.87 -1.11 8.32
N LEU A 42 -2.47 -1.81 7.25
CA LEU A 42 -3.39 -2.61 6.44
C LEU A 42 -3.79 -3.89 7.17
N GLN A 43 -2.85 -4.53 7.87
CA GLN A 43 -3.15 -5.67 8.74
C GLN A 43 -4.20 -5.32 9.81
N LYS A 44 -4.10 -4.14 10.45
CA LYS A 44 -5.12 -3.65 11.41
C LYS A 44 -6.50 -3.47 10.79
N LYS A 45 -6.58 -3.22 9.48
CA LYS A 45 -7.84 -3.14 8.73
C LYS A 45 -8.32 -4.52 8.23
N GLY A 46 -7.60 -5.60 8.52
CA GLY A 46 -7.87 -6.95 8.02
C GLY A 46 -7.50 -7.16 6.54
N ILE A 47 -6.88 -6.17 5.90
CA ILE A 47 -6.48 -6.23 4.50
C ILE A 47 -5.14 -6.94 4.40
N HIS A 48 -5.12 -8.04 3.65
CA HIS A 48 -3.94 -8.88 3.45
C HIS A 48 -3.86 -9.35 1.98
N CYS A 49 -2.97 -10.30 1.66
CA CYS A 49 -2.75 -10.73 0.27
C CYS A 49 -4.08 -11.10 -0.42
N ALA A 50 -4.29 -10.60 -1.64
CA ALA A 50 -5.52 -10.85 -2.41
C ALA A 50 -5.80 -12.36 -2.58
N THR A 51 -4.77 -13.17 -2.81
CA THR A 51 -4.89 -14.63 -2.92
C THR A 51 -5.39 -15.28 -1.64
N SER A 52 -4.87 -14.84 -0.49
CA SER A 52 -5.30 -15.34 0.81
C SER A 52 -6.73 -14.90 1.12
N GLN A 53 -7.09 -13.64 0.81
CA GLN A 53 -8.46 -13.14 0.92
C GLN A 53 -9.44 -13.94 0.05
N ASP A 54 -9.06 -14.27 -1.19
CA ASP A 54 -9.88 -15.10 -2.09
C ASP A 54 -10.05 -16.53 -1.54
N MET A 55 -8.98 -17.12 -1.00
CA MET A 55 -9.04 -18.45 -0.37
C MET A 55 -9.93 -18.46 0.88
N GLU A 56 -9.86 -17.41 1.71
CA GLU A 56 -10.76 -17.25 2.85
C GLU A 56 -12.22 -17.10 2.42
N MET A 57 -12.50 -16.32 1.36
CA MET A 57 -13.86 -16.19 0.83
C MET A 57 -14.41 -17.51 0.30
N ARG A 58 -13.59 -18.32 -0.38
CA ARG A 58 -14.00 -19.67 -0.84
C ARG A 58 -14.29 -20.62 0.31
N ARG A 59 -13.63 -20.47 1.46
CA ARG A 59 -13.84 -21.31 2.65
C ARG A 59 -15.03 -20.87 3.49
N ARG A 60 -15.51 -19.63 3.33
CA ARG A 60 -16.71 -19.16 4.04
C ARG A 60 -17.93 -19.75 3.37
N GLU A 61 -18.81 -20.38 4.17
CA GLU A 61 -20.16 -20.75 3.72
C GLU A 61 -20.82 -19.52 3.10
N SER A 62 -21.46 -19.72 1.95
CA SER A 62 -22.16 -18.64 1.28
C SER A 62 -23.27 -18.10 2.20
N PRO A 63 -23.55 -16.79 2.19
CA PRO A 63 -24.68 -16.24 2.93
C PRO A 63 -26.00 -16.95 2.61
N ILE A 64 -26.14 -17.42 1.36
CA ILE A 64 -27.28 -18.20 0.88
C ILE A 64 -27.38 -19.55 1.61
N GLU A 65 -26.29 -20.32 1.69
CA GLU A 65 -26.28 -21.61 2.41
C GLU A 65 -26.64 -21.44 3.89
N LYS A 66 -26.13 -20.38 4.53
CA LYS A 66 -26.48 -20.06 5.93
C LYS A 66 -27.96 -19.74 6.09
N MET A 67 -28.54 -18.99 5.16
CA MET A 67 -29.96 -18.66 5.18
C MET A 67 -30.83 -19.91 4.98
N LEU A 68 -30.51 -20.75 3.99
CA LEU A 68 -31.20 -22.03 3.74
C LEU A 68 -31.16 -22.95 4.97
N LYS A 69 -30.01 -23.05 5.64
CA LYS A 69 -29.86 -23.85 6.86
C LYS A 69 -30.62 -23.27 8.06
N SER A 70 -30.75 -21.95 8.14
CA SER A 70 -31.50 -21.28 9.22
C SER A 70 -33.01 -21.35 9.06
N GLU A 71 -33.51 -21.40 7.82
CA GLU A 71 -34.94 -21.58 7.52
C GLU A 71 -35.39 -23.05 7.62
N ASN A 72 -34.46 -23.99 7.88
CA ASN A 72 -34.73 -25.41 8.16
C ASN A 72 -35.65 -26.08 7.11
N ILE A 73 -35.21 -26.03 5.84
CA ILE A 73 -35.57 -27.02 4.82
C ILE A 73 -34.58 -28.18 4.90
#